data_AF-A0A7W8YR54-F1
#
_entry.id   AF-A0A7W8YR54-F1
#
_cell.length_a   1.000
_cell.length_b   1.000
_cell.length_c   1.000
_cell.angle_alpha   90.00
_cell.angle_beta   90.00
_cell.angle_gamma   90.00
#
_symmetry.space_group_name_H-M   'P 1'
#
loop_
_entity.id
_entity.type
_entity.pdbx_description
1 polymer ?
#
loop_
_entity_poly.entity_id
_entity_poly.type
_entity_poly.pdbx_seq_one_letter_code
_entity_poly.pdbx_strand_id
1 'polypeptide(L)'
;MNQTTQITTHKVEYLSSLTALRGIAALLVAVFHFEMAVARFVPAAQSMFFEKCYLMVDLFFIMSGFIMLHVYSSEFKNNIQAKSLKNFLVARFARVYPLHLFSLLLLIVIVRWLTDWGNPPILLEQPADILPNIFLLHSFGFTKIYSWNIPSWSISAEWAAYLLFPIIALCMNKKKAITVILLALFIVVAYYSIMYLLPRKNPINPAIPVPHNLNTTFDYGYIRGIAGFITGLLVYLLYELRAFRKAFSSDIVCLLIILAITLSMHFALNDSLTVLLFAMLVLSFTANNGRIAKFCNRKIPQFLGDISYSVYLMQIFLQEPFSHGIYLPGITGIGRGKQNIDFSSGVLYCITYLILLIMISYISYQWVERPSRRFINRIWGK
;
A
#
# COMPACT_ATOMS: atom_id res chain seq x y z
N MET A 1 -29.57 -36.94 -27.37
CA MET A 1 -29.47 -35.47 -27.42
C MET A 1 -28.86 -35.00 -26.10
N ASN A 2 -27.54 -35.10 -25.95
CA ASN A 2 -26.84 -34.70 -24.72
C ASN A 2 -25.95 -33.51 -25.06
N GLN A 3 -26.44 -32.30 -24.78
CA GLN A 3 -25.64 -31.08 -24.85
C GLN A 3 -24.73 -31.04 -23.61
N THR A 4 -23.48 -31.44 -23.79
CA THR A 4 -22.41 -31.25 -22.81
C THR A 4 -22.17 -29.76 -22.64
N THR A 5 -22.61 -29.20 -21.51
CA THR A 5 -22.36 -27.81 -21.14
C THR A 5 -20.85 -27.64 -20.93
N GLN A 6 -20.14 -27.11 -21.91
CA GLN A 6 -18.75 -26.68 -21.74
C GLN A 6 -18.74 -25.50 -20.77
N ILE A 7 -18.34 -25.76 -19.53
CA ILE A 7 -18.01 -24.71 -18.57
C ILE A 7 -16.70 -24.07 -19.07
N THR A 8 -16.82 -23.00 -19.84
CA THR A 8 -15.67 -22.16 -20.20
C THR A 8 -15.14 -21.54 -18.91
N THR A 9 -14.01 -22.05 -18.42
CA THR A 9 -13.25 -21.39 -17.36
C THR A 9 -12.75 -20.07 -17.92
N HIS A 10 -13.42 -18.96 -17.59
CA HIS A 10 -12.94 -17.61 -17.90
C HIS A 10 -11.56 -17.46 -17.26
N LYS A 11 -10.51 -17.50 -18.08
CA LYS A 11 -9.15 -17.23 -17.62
C LYS A 11 -9.04 -15.73 -17.36
N VAL A 12 -9.03 -15.35 -16.08
CA VAL A 12 -8.84 -13.96 -15.66
C VAL A 12 -7.51 -13.45 -16.22
N GLU A 13 -7.56 -12.34 -16.95
CA GLU A 13 -6.38 -11.74 -17.57
C GLU A 13 -5.40 -11.24 -16.50
N TYR A 14 -4.13 -11.58 -16.65
CA TYR A 14 -3.07 -11.11 -15.75
C TYR A 14 -2.66 -9.68 -16.09
N LEU A 15 -2.80 -8.78 -15.12
CA LEU A 15 -2.54 -7.34 -15.29
C LEU A 15 -1.08 -6.98 -14.96
N SER A 16 -0.16 -7.36 -15.85
CA SER A 16 1.28 -7.20 -15.65
C SER A 16 1.73 -5.75 -15.41
N SER A 17 1.10 -4.76 -16.07
CA SER A 17 1.42 -3.34 -15.86
C SER A 17 1.23 -2.91 -14.40
N LEU A 18 0.20 -3.43 -13.71
CA LEU A 18 -0.04 -3.14 -12.30
C LEU A 18 1.00 -3.80 -11.39
N THR A 19 1.55 -4.97 -11.76
CA THR A 19 2.67 -5.58 -11.03
C THR A 19 3.89 -4.66 -11.03
N ALA A 20 4.29 -4.13 -12.19
CA ALA A 20 5.40 -3.20 -12.28
C ALA A 20 5.15 -1.90 -11.48
N LEU A 21 3.94 -1.36 -11.57
CA LEU A 21 3.54 -0.16 -10.85
C LEU A 21 3.64 -0.34 -9.32
N ARG A 22 3.23 -1.52 -8.81
CA ARG A 22 3.40 -1.87 -7.38
C ARG A 22 4.87 -1.84 -6.94
N GLY A 23 5.79 -2.33 -7.78
CA GLY A 23 7.22 -2.30 -7.50
C GLY A 23 7.75 -0.88 -7.36
N ILE A 24 7.39 -0.01 -8.31
CA ILE A 24 7.77 1.41 -8.29
C ILE A 24 7.20 2.10 -7.05
N ALA A 25 5.91 1.88 -6.74
CA ALA A 25 5.26 2.45 -5.57
C ALA A 25 5.92 2.01 -4.26
N ALA A 26 6.30 0.73 -4.13
CA ALA A 26 6.98 0.21 -2.94
C ALA A 26 8.35 0.88 -2.72
N LEU A 27 9.13 1.10 -3.79
CA LEU A 27 10.41 1.81 -3.71
C LEU A 27 10.22 3.28 -3.33
N LEU A 28 9.21 3.96 -3.88
CA LEU A 28 8.90 5.35 -3.49
C LEU A 28 8.46 5.47 -2.03
N VAL A 29 7.71 4.48 -1.50
CA VAL A 29 7.44 4.40 -0.05
C VAL A 29 8.72 4.22 0.76
N ALA A 30 9.66 3.41 0.27
CA ALA A 30 10.94 3.20 0.95
C ALA A 30 11.79 4.49 0.97
N VAL A 31 11.80 5.27 -0.11
CA VAL A 31 12.45 6.59 -0.16
C VAL A 31 11.80 7.57 0.82
N PHE A 32 10.47 7.58 0.93
CA PHE A 32 9.78 8.39 1.92
C PHE A 32 10.21 8.07 3.36
N HIS A 33 10.27 6.78 3.72
CA HIS A 33 10.71 6.38 5.06
C HIS A 33 12.20 6.64 5.30
N PHE A 34 13.03 6.56 4.25
CA PHE A 34 14.43 6.97 4.31
C PHE A 34 14.55 8.47 4.65
N GLU A 35 13.85 9.35 3.94
CA GLU A 35 13.86 10.78 4.26
C GLU A 35 13.31 11.08 5.65
N MET A 36 12.26 10.37 6.06
CA MET A 36 11.64 10.55 7.38
C MET A 36 12.58 10.15 8.52
N ALA A 37 13.29 9.03 8.39
CA ALA A 37 13.97 8.43 9.53
C ALA A 37 15.49 8.45 9.47
N VAL A 38 16.09 8.54 8.29
CA VAL A 38 17.55 8.52 8.12
C VAL A 38 18.07 9.93 7.89
N ALA A 39 17.74 10.54 6.76
CA ALA A 39 18.09 11.94 6.48
C ALA A 39 17.32 12.47 5.28
N ARG A 40 16.85 13.72 5.40
CA ARG A 40 16.30 14.49 4.28
C ARG A 40 17.45 14.99 3.39
N PHE A 41 17.38 14.68 2.10
CA PHE A 41 18.37 15.10 1.11
C PHE A 41 17.81 16.06 0.07
N VAL A 42 16.48 16.21 0.01
CA VAL A 42 15.81 17.32 -0.68
C VAL A 42 15.01 18.15 0.34
N PRO A 43 15.37 19.42 0.57
CA PRO A 43 14.60 20.27 1.48
C PRO A 43 13.14 20.43 1.03
N ALA A 44 12.21 20.35 1.98
CA ALA A 44 10.77 20.53 1.75
C ALA A 44 10.42 21.83 1.00
N ALA A 45 11.19 22.89 1.26
CA ALA A 45 11.06 24.19 0.61
C ALA A 45 11.37 24.17 -0.90
N GLN A 46 12.14 23.18 -1.37
CA GLN A 46 12.48 23.01 -2.79
C GLN A 46 11.52 22.03 -3.46
N SER A 47 11.13 20.96 -2.76
CA SER A 47 10.13 20.02 -3.26
C SER A 47 9.50 19.21 -2.14
N MET A 48 8.19 19.03 -2.23
CA MET A 48 7.42 18.16 -1.36
C MET A 48 7.26 16.75 -1.93
N PHE A 49 7.90 16.43 -3.06
CA PHE A 49 7.67 15.18 -3.79
C PHE A 49 7.92 13.94 -2.91
N PHE A 50 9.10 13.82 -2.30
CA PHE A 50 9.43 12.69 -1.43
C PHE A 50 8.60 12.68 -0.16
N GLU A 51 8.30 13.85 0.41
CA GLU A 51 7.43 13.96 1.59
C GLU A 51 6.00 13.52 1.31
N LYS A 52 5.52 13.67 0.07
CA LYS A 52 4.18 13.20 -0.36
C LYS A 52 4.17 11.74 -0.78
N CYS A 53 5.32 11.04 -0.86
CA CYS A 53 5.37 9.64 -1.25
C CYS A 53 4.67 8.70 -0.25
N TYR A 54 4.27 9.15 0.95
CA TYR A 54 3.32 8.38 1.80
C TYR A 54 1.98 8.10 1.10
N LEU A 55 1.59 8.89 0.09
CA LEU A 55 0.37 8.67 -0.69
C LEU A 55 0.45 7.44 -1.61
N MET A 56 1.64 6.88 -1.84
CA MET A 56 1.78 5.64 -2.62
C MET A 56 1.02 4.47 -1.97
N VAL A 57 0.72 4.53 -0.67
CA VAL A 57 -0.19 3.58 0.00
C VAL A 57 -1.63 3.68 -0.52
N ASP A 58 -2.11 4.88 -0.88
CA ASP A 58 -3.44 5.05 -1.49
C ASP A 58 -3.48 4.44 -2.89
N LEU A 59 -2.39 4.55 -3.65
CA LEU A 59 -2.24 3.82 -4.91
C LEU A 59 -2.32 2.31 -4.69
N PHE A 60 -1.71 1.76 -3.63
CA PHE A 60 -1.87 0.34 -3.27
C PHE A 60 -3.32 -0.02 -2.95
N PHE A 61 -4.04 0.79 -2.18
CA PHE A 61 -5.45 0.55 -1.87
C PHE A 61 -6.33 0.56 -3.13
N ILE A 62 -6.15 1.54 -4.01
CA ILE A 62 -6.88 1.62 -5.29
C ILE A 62 -6.58 0.40 -6.17
N MET A 63 -5.31 0.02 -6.32
CA MET A 63 -4.94 -1.18 -7.07
C MET A 63 -5.56 -2.45 -6.45
N SER A 64 -5.59 -2.54 -5.13
CA SER A 64 -6.17 -3.69 -4.42
C SER A 64 -7.66 -3.84 -4.73
N GLY A 65 -8.44 -2.76 -4.60
CA GLY A 65 -9.85 -2.75 -4.96
C GLY A 65 -10.10 -3.11 -6.42
N PHE A 66 -9.35 -2.47 -7.33
CA PHE A 66 -9.44 -2.75 -8.76
C PHE A 66 -9.21 -4.23 -9.07
N ILE A 67 -8.13 -4.81 -8.55
CA ILE A 67 -7.76 -6.22 -8.78
C ILE A 67 -8.80 -7.14 -8.15
N MET A 68 -9.33 -6.81 -6.96
CA MET A 68 -10.33 -7.67 -6.31
C MET A 68 -11.60 -7.77 -7.14
N LEU A 69 -12.11 -6.65 -7.68
CA LEU A 69 -13.28 -6.70 -8.53
C LEU A 69 -13.00 -7.39 -9.88
N HIS A 70 -11.84 -7.13 -10.49
CA HIS A 70 -11.42 -7.84 -11.72
C HIS A 70 -11.38 -9.36 -11.57
N VAL A 71 -10.83 -9.85 -10.47
CA VAL A 71 -10.63 -11.29 -10.24
C VAL A 71 -11.90 -11.96 -9.71
N TYR A 72 -12.60 -11.35 -8.76
CA TYR A 72 -13.65 -12.01 -7.97
C TYR A 72 -15.08 -11.48 -8.23
N SER A 73 -15.27 -10.55 -9.18
CA SER A 73 -16.61 -9.99 -9.49
C SER A 73 -17.64 -11.08 -9.81
N SER A 74 -17.25 -12.11 -10.55
CA SER A 74 -18.14 -13.21 -10.95
C SER A 74 -18.55 -14.09 -9.76
N GLU A 75 -17.64 -14.31 -8.79
CA GLU A 75 -17.85 -15.19 -7.64
C GLU A 75 -18.87 -14.63 -6.63
N PHE A 76 -18.93 -13.30 -6.48
CA PHE A 76 -19.81 -12.63 -5.51
C PHE A 76 -20.98 -11.88 -6.15
N LYS A 77 -21.23 -12.10 -7.45
CA LYS A 77 -22.22 -11.37 -8.23
C LYS A 77 -23.65 -11.52 -7.70
N ASN A 78 -24.08 -12.73 -7.38
CA ASN A 78 -25.49 -13.04 -7.08
C ASN A 78 -25.74 -13.39 -5.62
N ASN A 79 -24.81 -14.12 -4.99
CA ASN A 79 -24.87 -14.54 -3.60
C ASN A 79 -23.45 -14.70 -3.02
N ILE A 80 -23.35 -14.72 -1.69
CA ILE A 80 -22.11 -15.05 -0.98
C ILE A 80 -22.19 -16.52 -0.59
N GLN A 81 -21.51 -17.38 -1.35
CA GLN A 81 -21.42 -18.80 -1.03
C GLN A 81 -20.28 -19.02 -0.04
N ALA A 82 -20.50 -19.88 0.96
CA ALA A 82 -19.50 -20.16 2.00
C ALA A 82 -18.17 -20.66 1.39
N LYS A 83 -18.22 -21.46 0.33
CA LYS A 83 -17.03 -21.97 -0.36
C LYS A 83 -16.23 -20.84 -1.05
N SER A 84 -16.88 -19.99 -1.83
CA SER A 84 -16.22 -18.85 -2.50
C SER A 84 -15.66 -17.86 -1.48
N LEU A 85 -16.42 -17.56 -0.41
CA LEU A 85 -15.95 -16.71 0.68
C LEU A 85 -14.71 -17.28 1.35
N LYS A 86 -14.72 -18.58 1.68
CA LYS A 86 -13.55 -19.26 2.26
C LYS A 86 -12.34 -19.18 1.34
N ASN A 87 -12.49 -19.52 0.06
CA ASN A 87 -11.37 -19.52 -0.89
C ASN A 87 -10.80 -18.12 -1.11
N PHE A 88 -11.66 -17.11 -1.18
CA PHE A 88 -11.26 -15.71 -1.23
C PHE A 88 -10.45 -15.32 0.02
N LEU A 89 -11.00 -15.55 1.23
CA LEU A 89 -10.35 -15.17 2.49
C LEU A 89 -9.04 -15.91 2.71
N VAL A 90 -8.97 -17.20 2.39
CA VAL A 90 -7.73 -17.99 2.45
C VAL A 90 -6.68 -17.41 1.50
N ALA A 91 -7.06 -17.07 0.26
CA ALA A 91 -6.13 -16.50 -0.71
C ALA A 91 -5.61 -15.12 -0.27
N ARG A 92 -6.47 -14.30 0.36
CA ARG A 92 -6.07 -12.99 0.92
C ARG A 92 -5.18 -13.15 2.14
N PHE A 93 -5.57 -14.01 3.09
CA PHE A 93 -4.79 -14.31 4.27
C PHE A 93 -3.40 -14.84 3.90
N ALA A 94 -3.32 -15.80 2.97
CA ALA A 94 -2.07 -16.35 2.43
C ALA A 94 -1.18 -15.28 1.79
N ARG A 95 -1.76 -14.19 1.28
CA ARG A 95 -1.04 -13.11 0.60
C ARG A 95 -0.40 -12.12 1.58
N VAL A 96 -1.08 -11.82 2.69
CA VAL A 96 -0.70 -10.73 3.60
C VAL A 96 -0.17 -11.24 4.96
N TYR A 97 -0.85 -12.20 5.58
CA TYR A 97 -0.59 -12.50 6.99
C TYR A 97 0.79 -13.10 7.29
N PRO A 98 1.33 -14.06 6.50
CA PRO A 98 2.55 -14.76 6.88
C PRO A 98 3.77 -13.84 7.03
N LEU A 99 3.98 -12.93 6.08
CA LEU A 99 5.13 -12.04 6.14
C LEU A 99 4.94 -10.94 7.19
N HIS A 100 3.71 -10.45 7.37
CA HIS A 100 3.37 -9.55 8.48
C HIS A 100 3.75 -10.17 9.82
N LEU A 101 3.25 -11.38 10.11
CA LEU A 101 3.53 -12.09 11.35
C LEU A 101 5.03 -12.38 11.52
N PHE A 102 5.71 -12.82 10.45
CA PHE A 102 7.16 -13.02 10.49
C PHE A 102 7.90 -11.73 10.86
N SER A 103 7.55 -10.60 10.23
CA SER A 103 8.20 -9.32 10.52
C SER A 103 7.92 -8.85 11.96
N LEU A 104 6.71 -9.06 12.47
CA LEU A 104 6.35 -8.73 13.85
C LEU A 104 7.17 -9.57 14.84
N LEU A 105 7.24 -10.89 14.65
CA LEU A 105 8.02 -11.77 15.50
C LEU A 105 9.52 -11.44 15.46
N LEU A 106 10.05 -11.13 14.27
CA LEU A 106 11.44 -10.73 14.12
C LEU A 106 11.74 -9.43 14.88
N LEU A 107 10.84 -8.44 14.81
CA LEU A 107 10.97 -7.21 15.60
C LEU A 107 10.90 -7.51 17.11
N ILE A 108 9.98 -8.35 17.58
CA ILE A 108 9.89 -8.76 18.98
C ILE A 108 11.22 -9.34 19.48
N VAL A 109 11.83 -10.24 18.69
CA VAL A 109 13.13 -10.84 19.02
C VAL A 109 14.24 -9.80 19.06
N ILE A 110 14.33 -8.93 18.04
CA ILE A 110 15.36 -7.88 17.96
C ILE A 110 15.23 -6.91 19.13
N VAL A 111 14.01 -6.45 19.43
CA VAL A 111 13.70 -5.51 20.52
C VAL A 111 14.05 -6.11 21.86
N ARG A 112 13.68 -7.37 22.10
CA ARG A 112 14.02 -8.09 23.33
C ARG A 112 15.53 -8.17 23.50
N TRP A 113 16.25 -8.54 22.44
CA TRP A 113 17.69 -8.62 22.43
C TRP A 113 18.35 -7.26 22.71
N LEU A 114 17.94 -6.18 22.03
CA LEU A 114 18.47 -4.83 22.28
C LEU A 114 18.17 -4.33 23.71
N THR A 115 17.00 -4.66 24.24
CA THR A 115 16.59 -4.32 25.62
C THR A 115 17.50 -5.00 26.65
N ASP A 116 17.81 -6.29 26.45
CA ASP A 116 18.73 -7.04 27.32
C ASP A 116 20.15 -6.45 27.31
N TRP A 117 20.52 -5.74 26.23
CA TRP A 117 21.78 -5.03 26.06
C TRP A 117 21.70 -3.55 26.51
N GLY A 118 20.66 -3.16 27.25
CA GLY A 118 20.51 -1.82 27.83
C GLY A 118 20.02 -0.73 26.86
N ASN A 119 19.52 -1.10 25.68
CA ASN A 119 18.96 -0.19 24.68
C ASN A 119 17.46 -0.46 24.44
N PRO A 120 16.58 -0.21 25.43
CA PRO A 120 15.15 -0.45 25.27
C PRO A 120 14.54 0.52 24.25
N PRO A 121 13.65 0.06 23.35
CA PRO A 121 12.81 0.96 22.56
C PRO A 121 11.70 1.55 23.45
N ILE A 122 11.42 2.84 23.31
CA ILE A 122 10.63 3.56 24.33
C ILE A 122 9.23 3.97 23.81
N LEU A 123 8.91 3.83 22.52
CA LEU A 123 7.66 4.39 21.98
C LEU A 123 6.82 3.48 21.07
N LEU A 124 7.41 2.70 20.16
CA LEU A 124 6.65 2.04 19.09
C LEU A 124 6.40 0.56 19.40
N GLU A 125 7.24 -0.02 20.26
CA GLU A 125 7.35 -1.44 20.53
C GLU A 125 6.65 -1.78 21.85
N GLN A 126 5.47 -1.20 22.07
CA GLN A 126 4.69 -1.42 23.27
C GLN A 126 4.12 -2.86 23.26
N PRO A 127 4.34 -3.66 24.33
CA PRO A 127 3.83 -5.03 24.40
C PRO A 127 2.31 -5.13 24.26
N ALA A 128 1.58 -4.12 24.76
CA ALA A 128 0.12 -4.05 24.66
C ALA A 128 -0.38 -4.00 23.19
N ASP A 129 0.44 -3.49 22.28
CA ASP A 129 0.08 -3.37 20.87
C ASP A 129 0.33 -4.66 20.06
N ILE A 130 0.97 -5.68 20.64
CA ILE A 130 1.21 -6.96 19.95
C ILE A 130 -0.11 -7.61 19.54
N LEU A 131 -1.11 -7.61 20.42
CA LEU A 131 -2.42 -8.20 20.12
C LEU A 131 -3.13 -7.47 18.97
N PRO A 132 -3.27 -6.12 18.98
CA PRO A 132 -3.74 -5.37 17.81
C PRO A 132 -2.99 -5.71 16.52
N ASN A 133 -1.67 -5.89 16.56
CA ASN A 133 -0.88 -6.26 15.38
C ASN A 133 -1.17 -7.70 14.90
N ILE A 134 -1.32 -8.67 15.82
CA ILE A 134 -1.65 -10.06 15.50
C ILE A 134 -3.03 -10.18 14.83
N PHE A 135 -4.00 -9.38 15.28
CA PHE A 135 -5.36 -9.37 14.75
C PHE A 135 -5.58 -8.40 13.60
N LEU A 136 -4.53 -7.67 13.17
CA LEU A 136 -4.63 -6.65 12.12
C LEU A 136 -5.69 -5.59 12.47
N LEU A 137 -5.61 -5.06 13.70
CA LEU A 137 -6.48 -4.03 14.26
C LEU A 137 -5.74 -2.72 14.58
N HIS A 138 -4.43 -2.66 14.38
CA HIS A 138 -3.57 -1.52 14.71
C HIS A 138 -3.73 -0.30 13.77
N SER A 139 -4.71 -0.32 12.86
CA SER A 139 -5.12 0.85 12.06
C SER A 139 -6.47 1.47 12.49
N PHE A 140 -7.08 0.98 13.58
CA PHE A 140 -8.43 1.34 14.04
C PHE A 140 -8.44 2.29 15.25
N GLY A 141 -7.29 2.79 15.68
CA GLY A 141 -7.14 3.65 16.85
C GLY A 141 -6.98 2.91 18.18
N PHE A 142 -6.76 1.59 18.16
CA PHE A 142 -6.49 0.81 19.36
C PHE A 142 -5.06 1.00 19.89
N THR A 143 -4.13 1.48 19.06
CA THR A 143 -2.76 1.82 19.47
C THR A 143 -2.63 3.34 19.62
N LYS A 144 -1.73 3.79 20.49
CA LYS A 144 -1.52 5.23 20.75
C LYS A 144 -0.72 5.93 19.65
N ILE A 145 0.08 5.16 18.92
CA ILE A 145 0.98 5.61 17.85
C ILE A 145 1.16 4.48 16.83
N TYR A 146 1.92 4.72 15.76
CA TYR A 146 2.43 3.66 14.89
C TYR A 146 3.18 2.63 15.72
N SER A 147 2.91 1.35 15.46
CA SER A 147 3.24 0.26 16.38
C SER A 147 4.06 -0.82 15.69
N TRP A 148 5.09 -1.31 16.37
CA TRP A 148 6.02 -2.35 15.91
C TRP A 148 6.52 -2.11 14.48
N ASN A 149 5.93 -2.78 13.49
CA ASN A 149 6.26 -2.56 12.10
C ASN A 149 5.48 -1.34 11.57
N ILE A 150 6.11 -0.16 11.59
CA ILE A 150 5.51 1.14 11.23
C ILE A 150 4.65 1.08 9.95
N PRO A 151 5.11 0.61 8.78
CA PRO A 151 4.30 0.59 7.57
C PRO A 151 3.13 -0.42 7.61
N SER A 152 3.10 -1.37 8.55
CA SER A 152 2.14 -2.48 8.55
C SER A 152 0.68 -2.08 8.84
N TRP A 153 0.42 -0.86 9.33
CA TRP A 153 -0.96 -0.36 9.54
C TRP A 153 -1.80 -0.45 8.26
N SER A 154 -1.17 -0.30 7.09
CA SER A 154 -1.86 -0.38 5.80
C SER A 154 -2.40 -1.79 5.54
N ILE A 155 -1.75 -2.83 6.05
CA ILE A 155 -2.19 -4.22 5.95
C ILE A 155 -3.41 -4.45 6.84
N SER A 156 -3.44 -3.82 8.02
CA SER A 156 -4.63 -3.80 8.89
C SER A 156 -5.82 -3.16 8.17
N ALA A 157 -5.61 -2.01 7.54
CA ALA A 157 -6.64 -1.34 6.75
C ALA A 157 -7.09 -2.17 5.52
N GLU A 158 -6.14 -2.79 4.81
CA GLU A 158 -6.43 -3.62 3.64
C GLU A 158 -7.19 -4.90 4.02
N TRP A 159 -6.84 -5.53 5.15
CA TRP A 159 -7.56 -6.69 5.66
C TRP A 159 -9.02 -6.36 5.98
N ALA A 160 -9.29 -5.21 6.59
CA ALA A 160 -10.65 -4.73 6.81
C ALA A 160 -11.42 -4.56 5.48
N ALA A 161 -10.78 -3.98 4.47
CA ALA A 161 -11.38 -3.83 3.14
C ALA A 161 -11.68 -5.18 2.47
N TYR A 162 -10.79 -6.17 2.61
CA TYR A 162 -11.04 -7.53 2.12
C TYR A 162 -12.24 -8.20 2.79
N LEU A 163 -12.41 -8.02 4.11
CA LEU A 163 -13.57 -8.57 4.81
C LEU A 163 -14.90 -7.95 4.33
N LEU A 164 -14.89 -6.66 3.96
CA LEU A 164 -16.06 -5.95 3.45
C LEU A 164 -16.34 -6.22 1.96
N PHE A 165 -15.31 -6.57 1.18
CA PHE A 165 -15.40 -6.69 -0.27
C PHE A 165 -16.55 -7.59 -0.77
N PRO A 166 -16.79 -8.82 -0.25
CA PRO A 166 -17.89 -9.67 -0.73
C PRO A 166 -19.26 -9.01 -0.63
N ILE A 167 -19.50 -8.23 0.44
CA ILE A 167 -20.76 -7.51 0.66
C ILE A 167 -20.87 -6.34 -0.32
N ILE A 168 -19.79 -5.57 -0.49
CA ILE A 168 -19.77 -4.44 -1.42
C ILE A 168 -20.01 -4.93 -2.85
N ALA A 169 -19.30 -5.97 -3.28
CA ALA A 169 -19.44 -6.57 -4.61
C ALA A 169 -20.88 -7.05 -4.88
N LEU A 170 -21.52 -7.70 -3.90
CA LEU A 170 -22.91 -8.14 -3.99
C LEU A 170 -23.88 -6.96 -4.16
N CYS A 171 -23.71 -5.89 -3.37
CA CYS A 171 -24.55 -4.68 -3.44
C CYS A 171 -24.40 -3.98 -4.79
N MET A 172 -23.17 -3.88 -5.31
CA MET A 172 -22.89 -3.24 -6.61
C MET A 172 -23.64 -3.91 -7.76
N ASN A 173 -23.87 -5.22 -7.72
CA ASN A 173 -24.62 -5.90 -8.77
C ASN A 173 -26.14 -5.68 -8.70
N LYS A 174 -26.73 -5.58 -7.50
CA LYS A 174 -28.19 -5.54 -7.30
C LYS A 174 -28.83 -4.15 -7.49
N LYS A 175 -28.10 -3.06 -7.22
CA LYS A 175 -28.62 -1.67 -7.29
C LYS A 175 -27.59 -0.72 -7.91
N LYS A 176 -27.15 -1.04 -9.13
CA LYS A 176 -25.94 -0.49 -9.78
C LYS A 176 -25.75 1.03 -9.61
N ALA A 177 -26.74 1.85 -9.97
CA ALA A 177 -26.58 3.31 -9.92
C ALA A 177 -26.53 3.87 -8.49
N ILE A 178 -27.52 3.53 -7.64
CA ILE A 178 -27.60 4.03 -6.26
C ILE A 178 -26.38 3.58 -5.45
N THR A 179 -25.97 2.31 -5.61
CA THR A 179 -24.79 1.80 -4.89
C THR A 179 -23.53 2.54 -5.29
N VAL A 180 -23.33 2.79 -6.59
CA VAL A 180 -22.17 3.56 -7.07
C VAL A 180 -22.19 4.99 -6.52
N ILE A 181 -23.35 5.65 -6.49
CA ILE A 181 -23.50 7.00 -5.91
C ILE A 181 -23.17 7.00 -4.42
N LEU A 182 -23.70 6.03 -3.66
CA LEU A 182 -23.43 5.91 -2.21
C LEU A 182 -21.96 5.62 -1.91
N LEU A 183 -21.31 4.76 -2.72
CA LEU A 183 -19.89 4.48 -2.61
C LEU A 183 -19.03 5.70 -2.96
N ALA A 184 -19.39 6.45 -4.00
CA ALA A 184 -18.72 7.71 -4.35
C ALA A 184 -18.89 8.76 -3.25
N LEU A 185 -20.10 8.91 -2.71
CA LEU A 185 -20.37 9.79 -1.57
C LEU A 185 -19.57 9.37 -0.34
N PHE A 186 -19.49 8.06 -0.06
CA PHE A 186 -18.67 7.53 1.04
C PHE A 186 -17.21 7.93 0.87
N ILE A 187 -16.62 7.80 -0.32
CA ILE A 187 -15.22 8.21 -0.58
C ILE A 187 -15.02 9.69 -0.27
N VAL A 188 -15.89 10.56 -0.79
CA VAL A 188 -15.81 12.01 -0.57
C VAL A 188 -15.93 12.35 0.91
N VAL A 189 -16.94 11.79 1.59
CA VAL A 189 -17.17 12.01 3.03
C VAL A 189 -16.00 11.48 3.85
N ALA A 190 -15.46 10.30 3.52
CA ALA A 190 -14.35 9.69 4.24
C ALA A 190 -13.08 10.55 4.16
N TYR A 191 -12.65 10.95 2.96
CA TYR A 191 -11.46 11.78 2.80
C TYR A 191 -11.65 13.19 3.37
N TYR A 192 -12.81 13.80 3.15
CA TYR A 192 -13.14 15.10 3.75
C TYR A 192 -13.12 15.02 5.28
N SER A 193 -13.70 13.97 5.86
CA SER A 193 -13.73 13.76 7.31
C SER A 193 -12.33 13.60 7.88
N ILE A 194 -11.48 12.75 7.27
CA ILE A 194 -10.09 12.58 7.71
C ILE A 194 -9.34 13.92 7.68
N MET A 195 -9.48 14.67 6.59
CA MET A 195 -8.70 15.90 6.40
C MET A 195 -9.16 17.04 7.31
N TYR A 196 -10.48 17.17 7.54
CA TYR A 196 -11.06 18.40 8.12
C TYR A 196 -11.95 18.20 9.36
N LEU A 197 -12.54 17.03 9.59
CA LEU A 197 -13.55 16.84 10.64
C LEU A 197 -13.06 15.98 11.82
N LEU A 198 -12.36 14.88 11.52
CA LEU A 198 -11.90 13.93 12.52
C LEU A 198 -10.75 14.52 13.33
N PRO A 199 -10.77 14.39 14.67
CA PRO A 199 -9.73 14.94 15.52
C PRO A 199 -8.42 14.18 15.33
N ARG A 200 -7.40 14.84 14.76
CA ARG A 200 -6.06 14.28 14.60
C ARG A 200 -5.07 15.02 15.49
N LYS A 201 -4.20 14.26 16.16
CA LYS A 201 -3.13 14.79 17.01
C LYS A 201 -1.80 14.20 16.57
N ASN A 202 -0.74 15.02 16.61
CA ASN A 202 0.60 14.52 16.39
C ASN A 202 0.96 13.59 17.58
N PRO A 203 1.29 12.31 17.31
CA PRO A 203 1.46 11.31 18.36
C PRO A 203 2.75 11.47 19.15
N ILE A 204 3.73 12.23 18.65
CA ILE A 204 4.99 12.53 19.34
C ILE A 204 4.84 13.81 20.17
N ASN A 205 4.29 14.87 19.57
CA ASN A 205 4.10 16.15 20.24
C ASN A 205 2.71 16.73 19.93
N PRO A 206 1.73 16.56 20.85
CA PRO A 206 0.36 17.03 20.66
C PRO A 206 0.20 18.53 20.44
N ALA A 207 1.21 19.35 20.76
CA ALA A 207 1.19 20.80 20.53
C ALA A 207 1.43 21.18 19.05
N ILE A 208 1.98 20.26 18.24
CA ILE A 208 2.20 20.48 16.81
C ILE A 208 0.89 20.22 16.04
N PRO A 209 0.31 21.21 15.35
CA PRO A 209 -0.89 21.02 14.55
C PRO A 209 -0.67 19.98 13.46
N VAL A 210 -1.65 19.09 13.27
CA VAL A 210 -1.63 18.13 12.17
C VAL A 210 -2.18 18.81 10.91
N PRO A 211 -1.45 18.79 9.78
CA PRO A 211 -1.93 19.38 8.53
C PRO A 211 -3.19 18.70 7.99
N HIS A 212 -4.00 19.43 7.22
CA HIS A 212 -5.18 18.91 6.50
C HIS A 212 -4.74 18.02 5.32
N ASN A 213 -4.39 16.78 5.62
CA ASN A 213 -3.87 15.79 4.68
C ASN A 213 -4.39 14.39 5.04
N LEU A 214 -4.06 13.39 4.23
CA LEU A 214 -4.45 12.00 4.42
C LEU A 214 -3.40 11.19 5.20
N ASN A 215 -2.40 11.81 5.84
CA ASN A 215 -1.34 11.10 6.57
C ASN A 215 -1.82 10.56 7.94
N THR A 216 -2.94 9.84 7.93
CA THR A 216 -3.47 9.03 9.03
C THR A 216 -3.05 7.58 8.82
N THR A 217 -2.79 6.89 9.93
CA THR A 217 -2.19 5.54 9.93
C THR A 217 -2.84 4.64 10.98
N PHE A 218 -2.46 4.79 12.25
CA PHE A 218 -2.91 3.94 13.34
C PHE A 218 -4.32 4.26 13.83
N ASP A 219 -4.80 5.50 13.63
CA ASP A 219 -6.08 6.04 14.12
C ASP A 219 -7.23 5.84 13.13
N TYR A 220 -7.13 6.45 11.94
CA TYR A 220 -8.15 6.42 10.89
C TYR A 220 -7.66 5.79 9.59
N GLY A 221 -6.54 5.05 9.65
CA GLY A 221 -5.98 4.37 8.48
C GLY A 221 -6.93 3.35 7.87
N TYR A 222 -7.79 2.71 8.67
CA TYR A 222 -8.82 1.81 8.16
C TYR A 222 -9.85 2.55 7.27
N ILE A 223 -10.28 3.75 7.65
CA ILE A 223 -11.20 4.58 6.85
C ILE A 223 -10.54 4.96 5.53
N ARG A 224 -9.29 5.44 5.60
CA ARG A 224 -8.47 5.77 4.43
C ARG A 224 -8.33 4.58 3.49
N GLY A 225 -7.98 3.41 4.02
CA GLY A 225 -7.80 2.19 3.25
C GLY A 225 -9.08 1.69 2.59
N ILE A 226 -10.21 1.68 3.31
CA ILE A 226 -11.51 1.29 2.76
C ILE A 226 -11.94 2.26 1.65
N ALA A 227 -11.78 3.57 1.84
CA ALA A 227 -12.11 4.57 0.82
C ALA A 227 -11.24 4.42 -0.45
N GLY A 228 -9.93 4.19 -0.30
CA GLY A 228 -9.02 3.93 -1.42
C GLY A 228 -9.37 2.63 -2.15
N PHE A 229 -9.68 1.57 -1.39
CA PHE A 229 -10.13 0.30 -1.94
C PHE A 229 -11.43 0.46 -2.75
N ILE A 230 -12.43 1.16 -2.22
CA ILE A 230 -13.69 1.43 -2.94
C ILE A 230 -13.44 2.27 -4.19
N THR A 231 -12.50 3.23 -4.15
CA THR A 231 -12.10 3.98 -5.33
C THR A 231 -11.61 3.04 -6.43
N GLY A 232 -10.80 2.04 -6.08
CA GLY A 232 -10.38 0.97 -6.99
C GLY A 232 -11.54 0.19 -7.62
N LEU A 233 -12.58 -0.14 -6.83
CA LEU A 233 -13.79 -0.80 -7.34
C LEU A 233 -14.50 0.06 -8.39
N LEU A 234 -14.63 1.37 -8.15
CA LEU A 234 -15.25 2.30 -9.09
C LEU A 234 -14.41 2.50 -10.35
N VAL A 235 -13.07 2.53 -10.23
CA VAL A 235 -12.17 2.57 -11.39
C VAL A 235 -12.33 1.33 -12.27
N TYR A 236 -12.54 0.15 -11.68
CA TYR A 236 -12.82 -1.06 -12.47
C TYR A 236 -14.13 -0.93 -13.27
N LEU A 237 -15.19 -0.36 -12.68
CA LEU A 237 -16.42 -0.09 -13.44
C LEU A 237 -16.19 0.86 -14.63
N LEU A 238 -15.35 1.89 -14.45
CA LEU A 238 -14.97 2.78 -15.54
C LEU A 238 -14.14 2.03 -16.61
N TYR A 239 -13.27 1.12 -16.20
CA TYR A 239 -12.48 0.29 -17.12
C TYR A 239 -13.35 -0.61 -18.01
N GLU A 240 -14.48 -1.12 -17.51
CA GLU A 240 -15.43 -1.91 -18.30
C GLU A 240 -16.11 -1.07 -19.39
N LEU A 241 -16.16 0.26 -19.25
CA LEU A 241 -16.70 1.16 -20.27
C LEU A 241 -15.69 1.37 -21.40
N ARG A 242 -16.04 0.92 -22.61
CA ARG A 242 -15.19 1.01 -23.81
C ARG A 242 -14.65 2.43 -24.08
N ALA A 243 -15.46 3.46 -23.83
CA ALA A 243 -15.07 4.86 -24.03
C ALA A 243 -13.90 5.26 -23.13
N PHE A 244 -13.99 4.97 -21.83
CA PHE A 244 -12.93 5.23 -20.85
C PHE A 244 -11.70 4.38 -21.15
N ARG A 245 -11.86 3.08 -21.41
CA ARG A 245 -10.72 2.22 -21.77
C ARG A 245 -9.95 2.77 -22.98
N LYS A 246 -10.64 3.24 -24.02
CA LYS A 246 -10.01 3.84 -25.20
C LYS A 246 -9.35 5.19 -24.89
N ALA A 247 -9.99 6.04 -24.07
CA ALA A 247 -9.44 7.35 -23.72
C ALA A 247 -8.12 7.23 -22.93
N PHE A 248 -7.98 6.19 -22.10
CA PHE A 248 -6.83 6.01 -21.22
C PHE A 248 -5.76 5.05 -21.76
N SER A 249 -5.92 4.49 -22.97
CA SER A 249 -5.00 3.48 -23.52
C SER A 249 -3.71 4.03 -24.13
N SER A 250 -3.57 5.35 -24.28
CA SER A 250 -2.41 5.98 -24.93
C SER A 250 -1.23 6.20 -23.97
N ASP A 251 0.00 6.04 -24.47
CA ASP A 251 1.22 6.37 -23.71
C ASP A 251 1.27 7.86 -23.33
N ILE A 252 0.79 8.75 -24.20
CA ILE A 252 0.79 10.21 -23.93
C ILE A 252 -0.11 10.52 -22.73
N VAL A 253 -1.31 9.93 -22.69
CA VAL A 253 -2.24 10.12 -21.57
C VAL A 253 -1.63 9.63 -20.27
N CYS A 254 -0.99 8.46 -20.31
CA CYS A 254 -0.29 7.90 -19.15
C CYS A 254 0.84 8.83 -18.65
N LEU A 255 1.68 9.36 -19.56
CA LEU A 255 2.77 10.29 -19.21
C LEU A 255 2.24 11.61 -18.64
N LEU A 256 1.14 12.14 -19.19
CA LEU A 256 0.49 13.35 -18.67
C LEU A 256 -0.06 13.14 -17.26
N ILE A 257 -0.64 11.97 -16.97
CA ILE A 257 -1.09 11.62 -15.62
C ILE A 257 0.10 11.51 -14.67
N ILE A 258 1.19 10.86 -15.07
CA ILE A 258 2.43 10.78 -14.26
C ILE A 258 2.99 12.17 -13.98
N LEU A 259 3.03 13.05 -14.99
CA LEU A 259 3.47 14.43 -14.84
C LEU A 259 2.55 15.19 -13.86
N ALA A 260 1.23 15.07 -13.99
CA ALA A 260 0.28 15.70 -13.10
C ALA A 260 0.43 15.23 -11.64
N ILE A 261 0.68 13.93 -11.42
CA ILE A 261 0.98 13.38 -10.10
C ILE A 261 2.27 14.00 -9.55
N THR A 262 3.34 14.02 -10.34
CA THR A 262 4.63 14.58 -9.93
C THR A 262 4.49 16.05 -9.55
N LEU A 263 3.79 16.85 -10.34
CA LEU A 263 3.54 18.27 -10.05
C LEU A 263 2.65 18.43 -8.81
N SER A 264 1.59 17.63 -8.67
CA SER A 264 0.70 17.64 -7.50
C SER A 264 1.48 17.38 -6.21
N MET A 265 2.38 16.38 -6.24
CA MET A 265 3.23 16.03 -5.10
C MET A 265 4.33 17.07 -4.87
N HIS A 266 4.99 17.55 -5.93
CA HIS A 266 6.07 18.55 -5.85
C HIS A 266 5.60 19.85 -5.20
N PHE A 267 4.44 20.36 -5.61
CA PHE A 267 3.84 21.59 -5.08
C PHE A 267 2.96 21.38 -3.84
N ALA A 268 2.93 20.16 -3.29
CA ALA A 268 2.07 19.78 -2.16
C ALA A 268 0.60 20.21 -2.31
N LEU A 269 0.02 19.99 -3.49
CA LEU A 269 -1.41 20.15 -3.69
C LEU A 269 -2.20 19.20 -2.78
N ASN A 270 -3.51 19.44 -2.66
CA ASN A 270 -4.40 18.65 -1.81
C ASN A 270 -4.32 17.16 -2.15
N ASP A 271 -4.18 16.32 -1.12
CA ASP A 271 -4.00 14.88 -1.30
C ASP A 271 -5.14 14.21 -2.09
N SER A 272 -6.36 14.72 -1.98
CA SER A 272 -7.52 14.21 -2.71
C SER A 272 -7.32 14.29 -4.23
N LEU A 273 -6.63 15.33 -4.71
CA LEU A 273 -6.27 15.48 -6.12
C LEU A 273 -5.28 14.39 -6.55
N THR A 274 -4.24 14.17 -5.74
CA THR A 274 -3.24 13.12 -6.01
C THR A 274 -3.88 11.73 -6.00
N VAL A 275 -4.79 11.44 -5.08
CA VAL A 275 -5.54 10.17 -5.01
C VAL A 275 -6.44 9.99 -6.24
N LEU A 276 -7.10 11.06 -6.71
CA LEU A 276 -7.86 11.04 -7.96
C LEU A 276 -6.96 10.77 -9.17
N LEU A 277 -5.77 11.36 -9.22
CA LEU A 277 -4.79 11.10 -10.26
C LEU A 277 -4.25 9.67 -10.20
N PHE A 278 -4.09 9.06 -9.01
CA PHE A 278 -3.78 7.64 -8.88
C PHE A 278 -4.89 6.73 -9.40
N ALA A 279 -6.16 7.08 -9.18
CA ALA A 279 -7.29 6.36 -9.77
C ALA A 279 -7.21 6.38 -11.30
N MET A 280 -6.90 7.53 -11.90
CA MET A 280 -6.64 7.66 -13.33
C MET A 280 -5.40 6.89 -13.80
N LEU A 281 -4.34 6.85 -12.98
CA LEU A 281 -3.12 6.11 -13.27
C LEU A 281 -3.38 4.61 -13.36
N VAL A 282 -4.13 4.05 -12.41
CA VAL A 282 -4.53 2.63 -12.42
C VAL A 282 -5.36 2.30 -13.67
N LEU A 283 -6.30 3.16 -14.04
CA LEU A 283 -7.07 3.02 -15.27
C LEU A 283 -6.16 3.03 -16.51
N SER A 284 -5.23 3.99 -16.58
CA SER A 284 -4.31 4.13 -17.71
C SER A 284 -3.35 2.95 -17.82
N PHE A 285 -2.71 2.52 -16.72
CA PHE A 285 -1.79 1.38 -16.73
C PHE A 285 -2.49 0.07 -17.13
N THR A 286 -3.77 -0.09 -16.79
CA THR A 286 -4.56 -1.27 -17.13
C THR A 286 -5.07 -1.23 -18.58
N ALA A 287 -5.44 -0.04 -19.09
CA ALA A 287 -5.93 0.12 -20.45
C ALA A 287 -4.83 0.25 -21.51
N ASN A 288 -3.61 0.63 -21.12
CA ASN A 288 -2.50 0.89 -22.02
C ASN A 288 -1.88 -0.40 -22.57
N ASN A 289 -1.65 -0.41 -23.88
CA ASN A 289 -0.98 -1.48 -24.63
C ASN A 289 0.23 -0.99 -25.45
N GLY A 290 0.70 0.23 -25.16
CA GLY A 290 1.80 0.93 -25.82
C GLY A 290 3.19 0.57 -25.27
N ARG A 291 4.13 1.51 -25.40
CA ARG A 291 5.53 1.35 -24.96
C ARG A 291 5.64 1.25 -23.44
N ILE A 292 4.78 1.94 -22.70
CA ILE A 292 4.79 1.89 -21.23
C ILE A 292 4.42 0.48 -20.76
N ALA A 293 3.36 -0.11 -21.32
CA ALA A 293 2.99 -1.49 -21.05
C ALA A 293 4.12 -2.47 -21.41
N LYS A 294 4.77 -2.29 -22.56
CA LYS A 294 5.94 -3.11 -22.96
C LYS A 294 7.11 -2.98 -21.99
N PHE A 295 7.38 -1.77 -21.48
CA PHE A 295 8.41 -1.54 -20.47
C PHE A 295 8.06 -2.25 -19.16
N CYS A 296 6.81 -2.11 -18.69
CA CYS A 296 6.32 -2.78 -17.49
C CYS A 296 6.44 -4.30 -17.58
N ASN A 297 6.29 -4.88 -18.77
CA ASN A 297 6.41 -6.33 -19.01
C ASN A 297 7.85 -6.85 -19.03
N ARG A 298 8.87 -5.99 -18.88
CA ARG A 298 10.26 -6.43 -18.77
C ARG A 298 10.52 -7.14 -17.44
N LYS A 299 11.58 -7.94 -17.39
CA LYS A 299 11.95 -8.76 -16.23
C LYS A 299 12.14 -7.94 -14.95
N ILE A 300 12.83 -6.80 -15.04
CA ILE A 300 13.18 -5.99 -13.84
C ILE A 300 11.93 -5.36 -13.20
N PRO A 301 11.05 -4.64 -13.93
CA PRO A 301 9.84 -4.10 -13.31
C PRO A 301 8.90 -5.18 -12.75
N GLN A 302 8.76 -6.33 -13.45
CA GLN A 302 7.99 -7.46 -12.93
C GLN A 302 8.61 -8.02 -11.64
N PHE A 303 9.93 -8.21 -11.62
CA PHE A 303 10.66 -8.68 -10.44
C PHE A 303 10.43 -7.76 -9.23
N LEU A 304 10.58 -6.44 -9.41
CA LEU A 304 10.33 -5.46 -8.35
C LEU A 304 8.86 -5.50 -7.88
N GLY A 305 7.93 -5.72 -8.81
CA GLY A 305 6.52 -5.93 -8.50
C GLY A 305 6.26 -7.18 -7.68
N ASP A 306 6.90 -8.30 -8.01
CA ASP A 306 6.75 -9.58 -7.32
C ASP A 306 7.21 -9.50 -5.86
N ILE A 307 8.35 -8.84 -5.62
CA ILE A 307 8.90 -8.66 -4.27
C ILE A 307 8.36 -7.42 -3.54
N SER A 308 7.48 -6.64 -4.15
CA SER A 308 7.02 -5.33 -3.63
C SER A 308 6.46 -5.41 -2.20
N TYR A 309 5.79 -6.52 -1.85
CA TYR A 309 5.26 -6.71 -0.51
C TYR A 309 6.36 -6.92 0.54
N SER A 310 7.39 -7.69 0.17
CA SER A 310 8.59 -7.83 0.98
C SER A 310 9.37 -6.53 1.12
N VAL A 311 9.51 -5.74 0.03
CA VAL A 311 10.10 -4.39 0.09
C VAL A 311 9.37 -3.50 1.09
N TYR A 312 8.04 -3.53 1.06
CA TYR A 312 7.21 -2.71 1.94
C TYR A 312 7.34 -3.08 3.43
N LEU A 313 7.38 -4.38 3.75
CA LEU A 313 7.42 -4.85 5.14
C LEU A 313 8.82 -4.91 5.75
N MET A 314 9.84 -5.20 4.94
CA MET A 314 11.20 -5.41 5.44
C MET A 314 12.01 -4.11 5.59
N GLN A 315 11.49 -2.98 5.10
CA GLN A 315 12.19 -1.70 5.13
C GLN A 315 12.62 -1.25 6.54
N ILE A 316 11.80 -1.54 7.56
CA ILE A 316 12.07 -1.13 8.94
C ILE A 316 13.39 -1.73 9.48
N PHE A 317 13.76 -2.94 9.04
CA PHE A 317 14.98 -3.63 9.49
C PHE A 317 16.26 -3.00 8.94
N LEU A 318 16.17 -2.18 7.91
CA LEU A 318 17.29 -1.37 7.42
C LEU A 318 17.20 0.08 7.88
N GLN A 319 15.98 0.60 8.03
CA GLN A 319 15.74 1.96 8.48
C GLN A 319 16.30 2.19 9.89
N GLU A 320 16.11 1.27 10.84
CA GLU A 320 16.61 1.41 12.21
C GLU A 320 18.16 1.46 12.28
N PRO A 321 18.92 0.52 11.66
CA PRO A 321 20.37 0.63 11.58
C PRO A 321 20.87 1.90 10.89
N PHE A 322 20.26 2.31 9.77
CA PHE A 322 20.68 3.53 9.06
C PHE A 322 20.42 4.82 9.85
N SER A 323 19.42 4.82 10.72
CA SER A 323 19.03 6.00 11.49
C SER A 323 19.74 6.12 12.85
N HIS A 324 20.01 5.00 13.53
CA HIS A 324 20.58 4.99 14.89
C HIS A 324 21.84 4.12 15.04
N GLY A 325 22.05 3.12 14.18
CA GLY A 325 23.11 2.12 14.32
C GLY A 325 24.39 2.41 13.54
N ILE A 326 24.32 3.19 12.45
CA ILE A 326 25.44 3.51 11.57
C ILE A 326 25.62 5.03 11.55
N TYR A 327 26.79 5.50 11.96
CA TYR A 327 27.16 6.90 11.74
C TYR A 327 27.45 7.11 10.26
N LEU A 328 26.53 7.76 9.55
CA LEU A 328 26.70 8.12 8.15
C LEU A 328 27.36 9.52 8.06
N PRO A 329 28.57 9.62 7.48
CA PRO A 329 29.26 10.90 7.34
C PRO A 329 28.40 11.92 6.57
N GLY A 330 28.40 13.17 7.03
CA GLY A 330 27.66 14.27 6.38
C GLY A 330 26.23 14.47 6.89
N ILE A 331 25.69 13.57 7.72
CA ILE A 331 24.40 13.79 8.38
C ILE A 331 24.55 14.84 9.49
N THR A 332 23.66 15.83 9.47
CA THR A 332 23.54 16.88 10.49
C THR A 332 22.15 16.87 11.11
N GLY A 333 22.03 17.34 12.35
CA GLY A 333 20.77 17.31 13.11
C GLY A 333 20.60 16.05 13.95
N ILE A 334 19.76 16.14 14.99
CA ILE A 334 19.56 15.06 15.97
C ILE A 334 18.07 14.74 16.08
N GLY A 335 17.74 13.46 15.98
CA GLY A 335 16.40 12.91 16.13
C GLY A 335 15.68 12.68 14.79
N ARG A 336 14.76 11.71 14.79
CA ARG A 336 13.97 11.32 13.60
C ARG A 336 13.28 12.52 12.97
N GLY A 337 13.39 12.65 11.65
CA GLY A 337 12.79 13.72 10.85
C GLY A 337 13.50 15.08 10.92
N LYS A 338 14.58 15.19 11.69
CA LYS A 338 15.40 16.42 11.82
C LYS A 338 16.79 16.28 11.21
N GLN A 339 17.16 15.08 10.77
CA GLN A 339 18.42 14.78 10.12
C GLN A 339 18.40 15.29 8.67
N ASN A 340 19.44 16.03 8.27
CA ASN A 340 19.63 16.53 6.92
C ASN A 340 21.00 16.13 6.39
N ILE A 341 21.10 15.97 5.08
CA ILE A 341 22.32 15.65 4.37
C ILE A 341 22.36 16.40 3.03
N ASP A 342 23.54 16.64 2.49
CA ASP A 342 23.67 17.17 1.13
C ASP A 342 23.04 16.23 0.09
N PHE A 343 22.58 16.81 -1.01
CA PHE A 343 21.86 16.07 -2.04
C PHE A 343 22.67 14.87 -2.59
N SER A 344 23.96 15.05 -2.84
CA SER A 344 24.78 14.03 -3.49
C SER A 344 25.03 12.82 -2.59
N SER A 345 25.44 13.04 -1.34
CA SER A 345 25.62 11.96 -0.37
C SER A 345 24.28 11.33 0.01
N GLY A 346 23.22 12.13 0.13
CA GLY A 346 21.88 11.65 0.40
C GLY A 346 21.35 10.70 -0.67
N VAL A 347 21.52 11.04 -1.95
CA VAL A 347 21.19 10.16 -3.07
C VAL A 347 22.01 8.88 -3.03
N LEU A 348 23.31 8.96 -2.75
CA LEU A 348 24.17 7.78 -2.64
C LEU A 348 23.72 6.83 -1.51
N TYR A 349 23.43 7.37 -0.33
CA TYR A 349 22.97 6.58 0.81
C TYR A 349 21.58 6.00 0.58
N CYS A 350 20.68 6.76 -0.05
CA CYS A 350 19.35 6.29 -0.43
C CYS A 350 19.43 5.13 -1.44
N ILE A 351 20.28 5.23 -2.48
CA ILE A 351 20.51 4.14 -3.43
C ILE A 351 21.07 2.90 -2.73
N THR A 352 22.05 3.10 -1.84
CA THR A 352 22.65 2.00 -1.06
C THR A 352 21.59 1.30 -0.21
N TYR A 353 20.76 2.09 0.49
CA TYR A 353 19.62 1.61 1.27
C TYR A 353 18.64 0.81 0.40
N LEU A 354 18.26 1.30 -0.78
CA LEU A 354 17.34 0.61 -1.69
C LEU A 354 17.93 -0.71 -2.23
N ILE A 355 19.23 -0.76 -2.54
CA ILE A 355 19.89 -1.99 -2.99
C ILE A 355 19.85 -3.05 -1.88
N LEU A 356 20.25 -2.68 -0.66
CA LEU A 356 20.19 -3.58 0.49
C LEU A 356 18.75 -4.02 0.79
N LEU A 357 17.78 -3.10 0.65
CA LEU A 357 16.37 -3.40 0.83
C LEU A 357 15.86 -4.41 -0.19
N ILE A 358 16.23 -4.26 -1.46
CA ILE A 358 15.87 -5.22 -2.51
C ILE A 358 16.48 -6.60 -2.19
N MET A 359 17.73 -6.65 -1.70
CA MET A 359 18.39 -7.91 -1.33
C MET A 359 17.67 -8.63 -0.19
N ILE A 360 17.42 -7.95 0.94
CA ILE A 360 16.72 -8.58 2.09
C ILE A 360 15.28 -8.96 1.72
N SER A 361 14.62 -8.14 0.90
CA SER A 361 13.26 -8.40 0.43
C SER A 361 13.17 -9.59 -0.50
N TYR A 362 14.20 -9.79 -1.34
CA TYR A 362 14.28 -10.99 -2.17
C TYR A 362 14.42 -12.25 -1.31
N ILE A 363 15.23 -12.19 -0.25
CA ILE A 363 15.40 -13.31 0.69
C ILE A 363 14.07 -13.62 1.39
N SER A 364 13.41 -12.63 2.00
CA SER A 364 12.12 -12.85 2.66
C SER A 364 11.04 -13.32 1.69
N TYR A 365 11.06 -12.82 0.45
CA TYR A 365 10.13 -13.25 -0.58
C TYR A 365 10.27 -14.74 -0.91
N GLN A 366 11.52 -15.21 -1.12
CA GLN A 366 11.77 -16.60 -1.52
C GLN A 366 11.55 -17.60 -0.38
N TRP A 367 11.90 -17.22 0.85
CA TRP A 367 11.94 -18.16 1.98
C TRP A 367 10.74 -18.06 2.92
N VAL A 368 10.06 -16.91 2.97
CA VAL A 368 8.93 -16.68 3.88
C VAL A 368 7.63 -16.48 3.10
N GLU A 369 7.56 -15.43 2.28
CA GLU A 369 6.31 -14.99 1.63
C GLU A 369 5.78 -16.06 0.66
N ARG A 370 6.58 -16.45 -0.33
CA ARG A 370 6.17 -17.37 -1.40
C ARG A 370 5.92 -18.80 -0.89
N PRO A 371 6.75 -19.40 -0.03
CA PRO A 371 6.50 -20.74 0.50
C PRO A 371 5.25 -20.77 1.38
N SER A 372 5.10 -19.81 2.30
CA SER A 372 3.93 -19.75 3.19
C SER A 372 2.64 -19.58 2.39
N ARG A 373 2.65 -18.68 1.39
CA ARG A 373 1.50 -18.48 0.51
C ARG A 373 1.11 -19.75 -0.23
N ARG A 374 2.08 -20.51 -0.75
CA ARG A 374 1.82 -21.79 -1.44
C ARG A 374 1.28 -22.85 -0.49
N PHE A 375 1.85 -22.95 0.70
CA PHE A 375 1.46 -23.90 1.73
C PHE A 375 0.01 -23.68 2.19
N ILE A 376 -0.33 -22.44 2.57
CA ILE A 376 -1.68 -22.05 3.03
C ILE A 376 -2.73 -22.33 1.95
N ASN A 377 -2.45 -21.93 0.70
CA ASN A 377 -3.38 -22.18 -0.41
C ASN A 377 -3.52 -23.68 -0.73
N ARG A 378 -2.46 -24.49 -0.61
CA ARG A 378 -2.53 -25.94 -0.82
C ARG A 378 -3.41 -26.65 0.22
N ILE A 379 -3.34 -26.22 1.48
CA ILE A 379 -4.07 -26.86 2.59
C ILE A 379 -5.53 -26.40 2.62
N TRP A 380 -5.78 -25.10 2.49
CA TRP A 380 -7.10 -24.52 2.74
C TRP A 380 -7.83 -23.97 1.50
N GLY A 381 -7.15 -23.78 0.37
CA GLY A 381 -7.76 -23.32 -0.89
C GLY A 381 -8.29 -24.50 -1.70
N LYS A 382 -9.60 -24.73 -1.69
CA LYS A 382 -10.27 -25.78 -2.48
C LYS A 382 -11.69 -25.40 -2.88
#